data_AF-A0A7W0SCW3-F1
#
_entry.id   AF-A0A7W0SCW3-F1
#
_cell.length_a   1.000
_cell.length_b   1.000
_cell.length_c   1.000
_cell.angle_alpha   90.00
_cell.angle_beta   90.00
_cell.angle_gamma   90.00
#
_symmetry.space_group_name_H-M   'P 1'
#
loop_
_entity.id
_entity.type
_entity.pdbx_description
1 polymer ?
#
loop_
_entity_poly.entity_id
_entity_poly.type
_entity_poly.pdbx_seq_one_letter_code
_entity_poly.pdbx_strand_id
1 'polypeptide(L)'
;MSKSASLVFIFVIALGVFMSPHRSLGQAAASKLFSLKEQPRLVSEANRSSIASVREAEIVFTEESNTSLAERTRLTITLFDGVEYQAVVSEVERRGPDDITWRGKIALNPTEGDVIITFRKGVFAGSIFGPTRVYEIVPRGMKHILVELDQGKYPECGGSIADLTGDATTSHRAENLGREDSGDRIDVMVVYTTATKNFLGGDVQAQTHAQQAIDATNTAYLNSRIRQRVRMVHTQ
;
A
#
# COMPACT_ATOMS: atom_id res chain seq x y z
N MET A 1 -15.81 -62.58 -64.76
CA MET A 1 -17.19 -62.90 -64.31
C MET A 1 -17.22 -62.78 -62.79
N SER A 2 -17.36 -61.55 -62.30
CA SER A 2 -18.59 -61.00 -61.69
C SER A 2 -19.06 -61.75 -60.43
N LYS A 3 -18.90 -61.09 -59.28
CA LYS A 3 -19.94 -60.95 -58.24
C LYS A 3 -19.59 -59.77 -57.34
N SER A 4 -20.37 -58.70 -57.49
CA SER A 4 -20.44 -57.55 -56.58
C SER A 4 -21.21 -57.95 -55.31
N ALA A 5 -20.80 -57.43 -54.16
CA ALA A 5 -21.66 -57.29 -52.99
C ALA A 5 -21.32 -55.97 -52.29
N SER A 6 -22.33 -55.11 -52.22
CA SER A 6 -22.31 -53.74 -51.70
C SER A 6 -21.97 -53.67 -50.21
N LEU A 7 -21.09 -52.73 -49.86
CA LEU A 7 -20.81 -52.35 -48.48
C LEU A 7 -21.63 -51.10 -48.13
N VAL A 8 -22.59 -51.24 -47.21
CA VAL A 8 -23.38 -50.13 -46.66
C VAL A 8 -22.59 -49.51 -45.52
N PHE A 9 -22.23 -48.23 -45.65
CA PHE A 9 -21.60 -47.43 -44.59
C PHE A 9 -22.71 -46.82 -43.71
N ILE A 10 -22.81 -47.25 -42.46
CA ILE A 10 -23.64 -46.60 -41.44
C ILE A 10 -22.79 -45.55 -40.72
N PHE A 11 -23.18 -44.28 -40.85
CA PHE A 11 -22.55 -43.15 -40.18
C PHE A 11 -23.18 -42.99 -38.79
N VAL A 12 -22.46 -43.33 -37.72
CA VAL A 12 -22.87 -43.04 -36.34
C VAL A 12 -22.33 -41.67 -35.96
N ILE A 13 -23.22 -40.68 -35.87
CA ILE A 13 -22.91 -39.36 -35.32
C ILE A 13 -22.91 -39.48 -33.79
N ALA A 14 -21.72 -39.55 -33.18
CA ALA A 14 -21.57 -39.39 -31.75
C ALA A 14 -21.63 -37.90 -31.40
N LEU A 15 -22.73 -37.47 -30.79
CA LEU A 15 -22.86 -36.14 -30.18
C LEU A 15 -21.93 -36.08 -28.96
N GLY A 16 -20.73 -35.54 -29.15
CA GLY A 16 -19.81 -35.23 -28.07
C GLY A 16 -20.33 -34.05 -27.26
N VAL A 17 -20.94 -34.31 -26.11
CA VAL A 17 -21.16 -33.30 -25.08
C VAL A 17 -19.79 -32.88 -24.56
N PHE A 18 -19.28 -31.74 -25.05
CA PHE A 18 -18.15 -31.05 -24.43
C PHE A 18 -18.62 -30.52 -23.08
N MET A 19 -18.49 -31.35 -22.03
CA MET A 19 -18.40 -30.84 -20.66
C MET A 19 -17.10 -30.06 -20.56
N SER A 20 -17.18 -28.75 -20.82
CA SER A 20 -16.14 -27.81 -20.43
C SER A 20 -15.89 -27.99 -18.93
N PRO A 21 -14.66 -28.28 -18.48
CA PRO A 21 -14.38 -28.28 -17.06
C PRO A 21 -14.64 -26.86 -16.56
N HIS A 22 -15.63 -26.71 -15.68
CA HIS A 22 -15.75 -25.53 -14.85
C HIS A 22 -14.40 -25.38 -14.13
N ARG A 23 -13.57 -24.44 -14.60
CA ARG A 23 -12.49 -23.91 -13.78
C ARG A 23 -13.19 -23.33 -12.56
N SER A 24 -13.15 -24.08 -11.46
CA SER A 24 -13.15 -23.49 -10.13
C SER A 24 -12.21 -22.30 -10.22
N LEU A 25 -12.73 -21.09 -9.98
CA LEU A 25 -11.91 -19.92 -9.73
C LEU A 25 -11.11 -20.28 -8.48
N GLY A 26 -9.95 -20.89 -8.69
CA GLY A 26 -9.06 -21.34 -7.64
C GLY A 26 -8.82 -20.15 -6.73
N GLN A 27 -9.17 -20.31 -5.47
CA GLN A 27 -8.85 -19.38 -4.41
C GLN A 27 -7.33 -19.34 -4.32
N ALA A 28 -6.69 -18.48 -5.12
CA ALA A 28 -5.25 -18.28 -5.05
C ALA A 28 -4.91 -17.97 -3.59
N ALA A 29 -4.09 -18.82 -2.99
CA ALA A 29 -3.72 -18.74 -1.59
C ALA A 29 -3.04 -17.39 -1.33
N ALA A 30 -3.44 -16.71 -0.26
CA ALA A 30 -2.80 -15.47 0.15
C ALA A 30 -1.34 -15.76 0.49
N SER A 31 -0.41 -15.08 -0.17
CA SER A 31 1.02 -15.23 0.09
C SER A 31 1.43 -14.29 1.23
N LYS A 32 2.35 -14.74 2.09
CA LYS A 32 2.89 -13.88 3.15
C LYS A 32 3.66 -12.70 2.55
N LEU A 33 3.41 -11.51 3.08
CA LEU A 33 4.15 -10.30 2.67
C LEU A 33 5.58 -10.32 3.23
N PHE A 34 5.71 -10.60 4.52
CA PHE A 34 6.98 -10.69 5.23
C PHE A 34 6.88 -11.67 6.40
N SER A 35 8.03 -11.98 7.01
CA SER A 35 8.13 -12.69 8.29
C SER A 35 8.94 -11.88 9.31
N LEU A 36 8.58 -12.00 10.58
CA LEU A 36 9.38 -11.48 11.70
C LEU A 36 10.68 -12.28 11.81
N LYS A 37 11.82 -11.59 11.83
CA LYS A 37 13.15 -12.20 12.03
C LYS A 37 13.45 -12.43 13.51
N GLU A 38 12.83 -11.64 14.36
CA GLU A 38 13.04 -11.64 15.81
C GLU A 38 11.74 -11.32 16.54
N GLN A 39 11.73 -11.58 17.85
CA GLN A 39 10.60 -11.22 18.69
C GLN A 39 10.51 -9.69 18.83
N PRO A 40 9.29 -9.12 18.87
CA PRO A 40 9.10 -7.68 19.08
C PRO A 40 9.68 -7.24 20.41
N ARG A 41 10.45 -6.15 20.40
CA ARG A 41 11.10 -5.60 21.61
C ARG A 41 10.68 -4.17 21.83
N LEU A 42 10.58 -3.78 23.11
CA LEU A 42 10.48 -2.38 23.49
C LEU A 42 11.76 -1.66 23.06
N VAL A 43 11.62 -0.46 22.48
CA VAL A 43 12.76 0.29 21.95
C VAL A 43 13.03 1.52 22.81
N SER A 44 14.30 1.73 23.14
CA SER A 44 14.77 2.94 23.82
C SER A 44 14.52 4.19 22.95
N GLU A 45 14.30 5.34 23.56
CA GLU A 45 14.03 6.60 22.84
C GLU A 45 15.08 6.97 21.79
N ALA A 46 16.35 6.64 22.01
CA ALA A 46 17.44 6.96 21.08
C ALA A 46 17.43 6.13 19.78
N ASN A 47 16.72 4.99 19.76
CA ASN A 47 16.77 4.01 18.67
C ASN A 47 15.41 3.76 18.01
N ARG A 48 14.36 4.46 18.44
CA ARG A 48 13.00 4.28 17.91
C ARG A 48 12.85 4.94 16.55
N SER A 49 12.10 4.30 15.65
CA SER A 49 11.74 4.86 14.34
C SER A 49 10.79 6.05 14.46
N SER A 50 9.91 6.06 15.45
CA SER A 50 8.92 7.10 15.68
C SER A 50 8.83 7.42 17.17
N ILE A 51 8.45 8.67 17.49
CA ILE A 51 8.11 9.05 18.87
C ILE A 51 6.99 8.18 19.47
N ALA A 52 6.14 7.64 18.60
CA ALA A 52 5.03 6.77 18.96
C ALA A 52 5.40 5.27 18.96
N SER A 53 6.63 4.88 18.61
CA SER A 53 7.06 3.48 18.66
C SER A 53 6.86 2.91 20.06
N VAL A 54 6.20 1.76 20.14
CA VAL A 54 6.07 0.96 21.37
C VAL A 54 6.96 -0.28 21.27
N ARG A 55 6.80 -1.04 20.18
CA ARG A 55 7.56 -2.26 19.91
C ARG A 55 8.10 -2.20 18.48
N GLU A 56 9.29 -2.75 18.28
CA GLU A 56 9.88 -2.92 16.95
C GLU A 56 10.43 -4.33 16.78
N ALA A 57 10.41 -4.82 15.54
CA ALA A 57 11.08 -6.05 15.13
C ALA A 57 11.61 -5.92 13.70
N GLU A 58 12.77 -6.51 13.43
CA GLU A 58 13.24 -6.69 12.05
C GLU A 58 12.32 -7.67 11.29
N ILE A 59 11.95 -7.31 10.06
CA ILE A 59 11.20 -8.16 9.14
C ILE A 59 12.01 -8.48 7.89
N VAL A 60 11.66 -9.60 7.25
CA VAL A 60 12.21 -10.02 5.96
C VAL A 60 11.05 -10.23 5.00
N PHE A 61 11.08 -9.57 3.85
CA PHE A 61 10.07 -9.74 2.81
C PHE A 61 10.21 -11.09 2.11
N THR A 62 9.08 -11.74 1.82
CA THR A 62 9.08 -13.10 1.25
C THR A 62 9.49 -13.12 -0.23
N GLU A 63 9.35 -12.01 -0.96
CA GLU A 63 9.71 -11.87 -2.38
C GLU A 63 10.16 -10.42 -2.64
N GLU A 64 11.35 -10.22 -3.21
CA GLU A 64 11.95 -8.89 -3.37
C GLU A 64 11.56 -8.16 -4.68
N SER A 65 10.74 -8.78 -5.55
CA SER A 65 10.36 -8.18 -6.85
C SER A 65 9.03 -7.41 -6.82
N ASN A 66 9.06 -6.17 -7.30
CA ASN A 66 7.91 -5.29 -7.58
C ASN A 66 6.78 -5.93 -8.39
N THR A 67 7.11 -6.66 -9.46
CA THR A 67 6.15 -7.30 -10.36
C THR A 67 5.31 -8.29 -9.56
N SER A 68 5.95 -9.02 -8.64
CA SER A 68 5.23 -9.93 -7.76
C SER A 68 4.22 -9.19 -6.89
N LEU A 69 4.59 -8.05 -6.27
CA LEU A 69 3.69 -7.30 -5.38
C LEU A 69 2.46 -6.78 -6.13
N ALA A 70 2.67 -6.19 -7.31
CA ALA A 70 1.62 -5.53 -8.07
C ALA A 70 0.59 -6.50 -8.68
N GLU A 71 0.91 -7.79 -8.74
CA GLU A 71 0.01 -8.86 -9.20
C GLU A 71 -0.73 -9.55 -8.05
N ARG A 72 -0.39 -9.24 -6.78
CA ARG A 72 -1.02 -9.89 -5.64
C ARG A 72 -2.42 -9.33 -5.42
N THR A 73 -3.40 -10.22 -5.43
CA THR A 73 -4.79 -9.89 -5.07
C THR A 73 -5.07 -10.06 -3.58
N ARG A 74 -4.23 -10.83 -2.88
CA ARG A 74 -4.30 -11.07 -1.44
C ARG A 74 -2.91 -11.17 -0.82
N LEU A 75 -2.78 -10.60 0.37
CA LEU A 75 -1.58 -10.67 1.21
C LEU A 75 -1.93 -11.20 2.60
N THR A 76 -1.14 -12.13 3.10
CA THR A 76 -1.14 -12.47 4.53
C THR A 76 -0.10 -11.61 5.23
N ILE A 77 -0.53 -10.90 6.28
CA ILE A 77 0.29 -10.00 7.08
C ILE A 77 0.37 -10.57 8.48
N THR A 78 1.57 -11.00 8.87
CA THR A 78 1.85 -11.47 10.23
C THR A 78 2.35 -10.30 11.07
N LEU A 79 1.53 -9.84 12.01
CA LEU A 79 1.86 -8.78 12.97
C LEU A 79 2.44 -9.39 14.25
N PHE A 80 2.64 -8.54 15.27
CA PHE A 80 3.13 -8.97 16.57
C PHE A 80 2.15 -9.92 17.27
N ASP A 81 2.67 -10.68 18.24
CA ASP A 81 1.92 -11.65 19.04
C ASP A 81 1.25 -12.76 18.20
N GLY A 82 1.76 -13.00 16.98
CA GLY A 82 1.25 -14.03 16.07
C GLY A 82 -0.08 -13.67 15.39
N VAL A 83 -0.53 -12.41 15.50
CA VAL A 83 -1.75 -11.95 14.84
C VAL A 83 -1.56 -11.96 13.33
N GLU A 84 -2.41 -12.69 12.61
CA GLU A 84 -2.39 -12.70 11.15
C GLU A 84 -3.65 -12.07 10.56
N TYR A 85 -3.46 -11.18 9.60
CA TYR A 85 -4.54 -10.58 8.82
C TYR A 85 -4.39 -10.92 7.34
N GLN A 86 -5.52 -11.16 6.69
CA GLN A 86 -5.59 -11.20 5.23
C GLN A 86 -6.03 -9.84 4.71
N ALA A 87 -5.18 -9.21 3.92
CA ALA A 87 -5.49 -7.99 3.18
C ALA A 87 -5.86 -8.35 1.73
N VAL A 88 -6.98 -7.83 1.26
CA VAL A 88 -7.42 -7.96 -0.14
C VAL A 88 -7.10 -6.68 -0.87
N VAL A 89 -6.51 -6.78 -2.07
CA VAL A 89 -6.18 -5.60 -2.88
C VAL A 89 -7.43 -4.76 -3.14
N SER A 90 -7.29 -3.44 -3.00
CA SER A 90 -8.28 -2.45 -3.41
C SER A 90 -7.80 -1.65 -4.60
N GLU A 91 -6.51 -1.33 -4.66
CA GLU A 91 -5.92 -0.56 -5.75
C GLU A 91 -4.42 -0.86 -5.87
N VAL A 92 -3.91 -0.83 -7.11
CA VAL A 92 -2.48 -0.83 -7.39
C VAL A 92 -2.16 0.37 -8.25
N GLU A 93 -1.29 1.23 -7.74
CA GLU A 93 -0.82 2.42 -8.43
C GLU A 93 0.61 2.19 -8.92
N ARG A 94 0.86 2.40 -10.21
CA ARG A 94 2.20 2.28 -10.80
C ARG A 94 2.66 3.64 -11.29
N ARG A 95 3.71 4.18 -10.67
CA ARG A 95 4.37 5.43 -11.08
C ARG A 95 5.60 5.19 -11.96
N GLY A 96 6.17 3.98 -11.87
CA GLY A 96 7.27 3.53 -12.71
C GLY A 96 7.52 2.04 -12.53
N PRO A 97 8.52 1.47 -13.22
CA PRO A 97 8.88 0.06 -13.07
C PRO A 97 9.18 -0.29 -11.61
N ASP A 98 10.05 0.48 -10.96
CA ASP A 98 10.42 0.30 -9.55
C ASP A 98 9.77 1.36 -8.65
N ASP A 99 8.51 1.73 -8.92
CA ASP A 99 7.76 2.68 -8.09
C ASP A 99 6.27 2.34 -8.13
N ILE A 100 5.83 1.59 -7.11
CA ILE A 100 4.49 1.01 -7.03
C ILE A 100 3.93 1.22 -5.62
N THR A 101 2.63 1.49 -5.55
CA THR A 101 1.86 1.38 -4.32
C THR A 101 0.83 0.28 -4.45
N TRP A 102 0.84 -0.64 -3.50
CA TRP A 102 -0.22 -1.63 -3.32
C TRP A 102 -1.10 -1.19 -2.15
N ARG A 103 -2.40 -1.08 -2.39
CA ARG A 103 -3.40 -0.75 -1.38
C ARG A 103 -4.32 -1.93 -1.19
N GLY A 104 -4.65 -2.22 0.06
CA GLY A 104 -5.58 -3.28 0.39
C GLY A 104 -6.36 -3.00 1.65
N LYS A 105 -7.43 -3.77 1.81
CA LYS A 105 -8.36 -3.72 2.95
C LYS A 105 -8.24 -4.98 3.79
N ILE A 106 -8.21 -4.83 5.11
CA ILE A 106 -8.37 -5.92 6.08
C ILE A 106 -9.83 -5.92 6.51
N ALA A 107 -10.57 -6.99 6.24
CA ALA A 107 -11.96 -7.10 6.65
C ALA A 107 -12.08 -7.87 7.97
N LEU A 108 -12.52 -7.19 9.04
CA LEU A 108 -12.75 -7.77 10.37
C LEU A 108 -14.07 -7.26 10.93
N ASN A 109 -15.19 -7.83 10.48
CA ASN A 109 -16.54 -7.41 10.86
C ASN A 109 -16.67 -7.14 12.38
N PRO A 110 -17.04 -5.92 12.83
CA PRO A 110 -17.57 -4.78 12.05
C PRO A 110 -16.52 -3.75 11.59
N THR A 111 -15.25 -3.95 11.91
CA THR A 111 -14.14 -3.05 11.60
C THR A 111 -13.47 -3.37 10.27
N GLU A 112 -12.97 -2.32 9.60
CA GLU A 112 -12.11 -2.45 8.44
C GLU A 112 -10.76 -1.79 8.74
N GLY A 113 -9.72 -2.34 8.13
CA GLY A 113 -8.37 -1.82 8.19
C GLY A 113 -7.83 -1.50 6.80
N ASP A 114 -6.80 -0.68 6.75
CA ASP A 114 -6.10 -0.29 5.52
C ASP A 114 -4.66 -0.77 5.54
N VAL A 115 -4.18 -1.22 4.39
CA VAL A 115 -2.79 -1.63 4.17
C VAL A 115 -2.27 -0.88 2.97
N ILE A 116 -1.21 -0.11 3.14
CA ILE A 116 -0.57 0.67 2.09
C ILE A 116 0.90 0.28 2.07
N ILE A 117 1.34 -0.38 0.99
CA ILE A 117 2.71 -0.80 0.79
C ILE A 117 3.29 -0.04 -0.41
N THR A 118 4.38 0.67 -0.18
CA THR A 118 5.12 1.40 -1.20
C THR A 118 6.40 0.62 -1.47
N PHE A 119 6.61 0.24 -2.73
CA PHE A 119 7.87 -0.28 -3.22
C PHE A 119 8.51 0.77 -4.11
N ARG A 120 9.72 1.20 -3.77
CA ARG A 120 10.47 2.13 -4.59
C ARG A 120 11.96 1.79 -4.62
N LYS A 121 12.49 1.58 -5.83
CA LYS A 121 13.91 1.27 -6.11
C LYS A 121 14.49 0.18 -5.19
N GLY A 122 13.78 -0.93 -5.03
CA GLY A 122 14.24 -2.06 -4.20
C GLY A 122 13.93 -1.92 -2.70
N VAL A 123 13.32 -0.82 -2.26
CA VAL A 123 13.01 -0.59 -0.84
C VAL A 123 11.50 -0.61 -0.64
N PHE A 124 11.07 -1.30 0.42
CA PHE A 124 9.70 -1.24 0.92
C PHE A 124 9.56 -0.24 2.07
N ALA A 125 8.41 0.42 2.11
CA ALA A 125 7.89 1.13 3.27
C ALA A 125 6.36 0.94 3.29
N GLY A 126 5.71 1.10 4.43
CA GLY A 126 4.26 0.92 4.47
C GLY A 126 3.58 1.29 5.77
N SER A 127 2.26 1.38 5.71
CA SER A 127 1.39 1.56 6.88
C SER A 127 0.33 0.47 6.90
N ILE A 128 0.08 -0.06 8.09
CA ILE A 128 -0.94 -1.08 8.35
C ILE A 128 -1.83 -0.56 9.47
N PHE A 129 -3.01 -0.11 9.10
CA PHE A 129 -4.06 0.30 10.03
C PHE A 129 -4.92 -0.92 10.34
N GLY A 130 -4.51 -1.70 11.35
CA GLY A 130 -5.31 -2.82 11.85
C GLY A 130 -6.46 -2.33 12.73
N PRO A 131 -7.44 -3.18 13.06
CA PRO A 131 -8.59 -2.76 13.86
C PRO A 131 -8.26 -2.28 15.28
N THR A 132 -7.18 -2.80 15.86
CA THR A 132 -6.81 -2.55 17.25
C THR A 132 -5.49 -1.80 17.40
N ARG A 133 -4.67 -1.77 16.34
CA ARG A 133 -3.27 -1.33 16.36
C ARG A 133 -2.87 -0.80 15.00
N VAL A 134 -1.96 0.16 15.02
CA VAL A 134 -1.35 0.71 13.81
C VAL A 134 0.12 0.33 13.77
N TYR A 135 0.55 -0.10 12.60
CA TYR A 135 1.93 -0.45 12.34
C TYR A 135 2.49 0.31 11.16
N GLU A 136 3.81 0.48 11.19
CA GLU A 136 4.57 1.06 10.10
C GLU A 136 5.73 0.14 9.72
N ILE A 137 6.04 0.09 8.43
CA ILE A 137 7.23 -0.57 7.92
C ILE A 137 8.23 0.52 7.54
N VAL A 138 9.33 0.58 8.29
CA VAL A 138 10.36 1.61 8.15
C VAL A 138 11.66 0.99 7.63
N PRO A 139 12.24 1.49 6.52
CA PRO A 139 13.57 1.09 6.11
C PRO A 139 14.62 1.61 7.11
N ARG A 140 15.57 0.77 7.50
CA ARG A 140 16.67 1.11 8.41
C ARG A 140 17.97 0.44 7.94
N GLY A 141 18.76 1.18 7.16
CA GLY A 141 19.94 0.63 6.50
C GLY A 141 19.55 -0.37 5.41
N MET A 142 20.04 -1.61 5.54
CA MET A 142 19.68 -2.74 4.66
C MET A 142 18.51 -3.57 5.20
N LYS A 143 17.88 -3.13 6.29
CA LYS A 143 16.82 -3.87 7.00
C LYS A 143 15.49 -3.14 6.87
N HIS A 144 14.41 -3.85 7.15
CA HIS A 144 13.09 -3.29 7.35
C HIS A 144 12.63 -3.58 8.77
N ILE A 145 12.05 -2.57 9.41
CA ILE A 145 11.58 -2.65 10.78
C ILE A 145 10.06 -2.52 10.76
N LEU A 146 9.36 -3.49 11.32
CA LEU A 146 7.94 -3.35 11.66
C LEU A 146 7.87 -2.64 13.01
N VAL A 147 7.10 -1.56 13.05
CA VAL A 147 6.97 -0.67 14.21
C VAL A 147 5.51 -0.66 14.63
N GLU A 148 5.22 -1.00 15.88
CA GLU A 148 3.89 -0.77 16.47
C GLU A 148 3.83 0.64 17.03
N LEU A 149 2.81 1.39 16.62
CA LEU A 149 2.61 2.78 17.01
C LEU A 149 1.50 2.91 18.04
N ASP A 150 1.77 3.69 19.10
CA ASP A 150 0.75 4.22 19.99
C ASP A 150 0.33 5.60 19.50
N GLN A 151 -0.84 5.66 18.86
CA GLN A 151 -1.35 6.91 18.31
C GLN A 151 -1.62 7.98 19.37
N GLY A 152 -1.87 7.59 20.62
CA GLY A 152 -2.06 8.53 21.73
C GLY A 152 -0.79 9.29 22.13
N LYS A 153 0.39 8.87 21.65
CA LYS A 153 1.65 9.58 21.85
C LYS A 153 1.92 10.68 20.84
N TYR A 154 1.16 10.73 19.74
CA TYR A 154 1.26 11.87 18.84
C TYR A 154 0.59 13.11 19.46
N PRO A 155 1.17 14.31 19.29
CA PRO A 155 0.50 15.54 19.68
C PRO A 155 -0.86 15.65 18.99
N GLU A 156 -1.81 16.31 19.66
CA GLU A 156 -3.07 16.68 19.03
C GLU A 156 -2.82 17.54 17.78
N CYS A 157 -3.68 17.41 16.77
CA CYS A 157 -3.59 18.20 15.55
C CYS A 157 -3.72 19.69 15.91
N GLY A 158 -2.63 20.46 15.85
CA GLY A 158 -2.59 21.88 16.19
C GLY A 158 -3.29 22.82 15.20
N GLY A 159 -4.30 22.33 14.48
CA GLY A 159 -4.95 23.02 13.36
C GLY A 159 -6.12 23.94 13.73
N SER A 160 -6.49 24.04 15.01
CA SER A 160 -7.49 25.04 15.41
C SER A 160 -6.81 26.40 15.55
N ILE A 161 -6.77 27.14 14.45
CA ILE A 161 -6.80 28.61 14.53
C ILE A 161 -8.15 28.96 15.13
N ALA A 162 -8.17 29.64 16.27
CA ALA A 162 -9.39 30.22 16.83
C ALA A 162 -10.09 31.03 15.73
N ASP A 163 -11.42 30.91 15.64
CA ASP A 163 -12.23 31.61 14.64
C ASP A 163 -11.74 33.05 14.48
N LEU A 164 -11.08 33.33 13.35
CA LEU A 164 -10.91 34.69 12.90
C LEU A 164 -12.30 35.12 12.45
N THR A 165 -13.14 35.56 13.39
CA THR A 165 -14.38 36.30 13.12
C THR A 165 -14.00 37.68 12.60
N GLY A 166 -13.34 37.72 11.46
CA GLY A 166 -13.09 38.90 10.65
C GLY A 166 -13.87 38.70 9.36
N ASP A 167 -14.93 39.47 9.20
CA ASP A 167 -15.80 39.50 8.04
C ASP A 167 -15.00 39.84 6.77
N ALA A 168 -14.43 38.82 6.13
CA ALA A 168 -13.66 38.98 4.90
C ALA A 168 -14.60 38.89 3.69
N THR A 169 -15.48 39.89 3.55
CA THR A 169 -16.14 40.19 2.28
C THR A 169 -15.14 40.86 1.33
N THR A 170 -14.17 40.07 0.85
CA THR A 170 -13.35 40.47 -0.30
C THR A 170 -13.75 39.62 -1.50
N SER A 171 -14.67 40.18 -2.30
CA SER A 171 -14.97 39.70 -3.64
C SER A 171 -13.73 39.96 -4.53
N HIS A 172 -12.86 38.96 -4.63
CA HIS A 172 -11.82 38.94 -5.64
C HIS A 172 -12.46 38.55 -6.97
N ARG A 173 -12.79 39.54 -7.79
CA ARG A 173 -13.14 39.32 -9.20
C ARG A 173 -11.90 38.74 -9.89
N ALA A 174 -11.96 37.45 -10.21
CA ALA A 174 -10.91 36.77 -10.97
C ALA A 174 -10.83 37.36 -12.37
N GLU A 175 -9.73 38.04 -12.67
CA GLU A 175 -9.34 38.31 -14.05
C GLU A 175 -8.86 36.99 -14.66
N ASN A 176 -9.50 36.59 -15.76
CA ASN A 176 -9.24 35.35 -16.47
C ASN A 176 -7.86 35.43 -17.15
N LEU A 177 -6.81 35.07 -16.43
CA LEU A 177 -5.44 35.01 -16.90
C LEU A 177 -4.93 33.57 -16.80
N GLY A 178 -4.96 32.86 -17.94
CA GLY A 178 -4.29 31.57 -18.11
C GLY A 178 -5.12 30.35 -17.72
N ARG A 179 -4.64 29.18 -18.17
CA ARG A 179 -5.23 27.86 -17.93
C ARG A 179 -5.62 27.70 -16.46
N GLU A 180 -6.91 27.58 -16.18
CA GLU A 180 -7.42 27.30 -14.85
C GLU A 180 -6.76 26.01 -14.34
N ASP A 181 -6.01 26.13 -13.24
CA ASP A 181 -5.57 24.98 -12.46
C ASP A 181 -6.81 24.34 -11.85
N SER A 182 -6.98 23.03 -12.05
CA SER A 182 -8.09 22.26 -11.49
C SER A 182 -8.08 22.26 -9.95
N GLY A 183 -6.96 22.64 -9.32
CA GLY A 183 -6.78 22.68 -7.87
C GLY A 183 -6.92 21.30 -7.23
N ASP A 184 -6.78 20.24 -8.03
CA ASP A 184 -6.90 18.84 -7.62
C ASP A 184 -5.55 18.21 -7.30
N ARG A 185 -4.44 18.96 -7.48
CA ARG A 185 -3.08 18.50 -7.21
C ARG A 185 -2.35 19.44 -6.27
N ILE A 186 -1.66 18.85 -5.31
CA ILE A 186 -0.76 19.55 -4.39
C ILE A 186 0.63 18.99 -4.63
N ASP A 187 1.48 19.79 -5.26
CA ASP A 187 2.87 19.43 -5.50
C ASP A 187 3.71 19.72 -4.26
N VAL A 188 4.39 18.69 -3.75
CA VAL A 188 5.14 18.73 -2.50
C VAL A 188 6.61 18.42 -2.76
N MET A 189 7.46 19.24 -2.16
CA MET A 189 8.88 18.93 -1.97
C MET A 189 9.07 18.40 -0.55
N VAL A 190 9.67 17.22 -0.42
CA VAL A 190 10.02 16.65 0.89
C VAL A 190 11.49 16.94 1.17
N VAL A 191 11.76 17.62 2.27
CA VAL A 191 13.13 17.93 2.71
C VAL A 191 13.42 17.18 4.00
N TYR A 192 14.52 16.44 4.06
CA TYR A 192 14.95 15.70 5.23
C TYR A 192 16.40 16.02 5.60
N THR A 193 16.71 15.85 6.89
CA THR A 193 18.07 16.09 7.38
C THR A 193 19.03 14.97 6.96
N THR A 194 20.33 15.25 6.95
CA THR A 194 21.35 14.20 6.77
C THR A 194 21.24 13.12 7.86
N ALA A 195 20.86 13.48 9.08
CA ALA A 195 20.64 12.52 10.16
C ALA A 195 19.49 11.56 9.82
N THR A 196 18.35 12.07 9.32
CA THR A 196 17.22 11.26 8.85
C THR A 196 17.65 10.32 7.72
N LYS A 197 18.38 10.84 6.73
CA LYS A 197 18.91 10.03 5.63
C LYS A 197 19.76 8.87 6.15
N ASN A 198 20.72 9.17 7.02
CA ASN A 198 21.65 8.18 7.55
C ASN A 198 20.92 7.15 8.43
N PHE A 199 19.92 7.59 9.20
CA PHE A 199 19.09 6.71 10.02
C PHE A 199 18.29 5.71 9.18
N LEU A 200 17.67 6.18 8.09
CA LEU A 200 16.88 5.33 7.19
C LEU A 200 17.77 4.44 6.31
N GLY A 201 19.02 4.84 6.03
CA GLY A 201 20.00 4.02 5.32
C GLY A 201 20.47 4.58 3.99
N GLY A 202 20.11 5.82 3.65
CA GLY A 202 20.50 6.46 2.39
C GLY A 202 19.36 7.19 1.69
N ASP A 203 19.68 7.80 0.55
CA ASP A 203 18.73 8.62 -0.22
C ASP A 203 17.54 7.78 -0.72
N VAL A 204 17.78 6.53 -1.15
CA VAL A 204 16.68 5.67 -1.64
C VAL A 204 15.69 5.37 -0.52
N GLN A 205 16.17 4.99 0.65
CA GLN A 205 15.35 4.67 1.82
C GLN A 205 14.56 5.90 2.29
N ALA A 206 15.20 7.06 2.36
CA ALA A 206 14.54 8.32 2.71
C ALA A 206 13.45 8.70 1.70
N GLN A 207 13.74 8.59 0.40
CA GLN A 207 12.75 8.87 -0.65
C GLN A 207 11.59 7.88 -0.66
N THR A 208 11.84 6.59 -0.42
CA THR A 208 10.80 5.57 -0.35
C THR A 208 9.89 5.80 0.86
N HIS A 209 10.46 6.13 2.02
CA HIS A 209 9.69 6.47 3.21
C HIS A 209 8.87 7.76 3.02
N ALA A 210 9.44 8.77 2.36
CA ALA A 210 8.71 9.98 1.98
C ALA A 210 7.56 9.68 0.99
N GLN A 211 7.80 8.88 -0.04
CA GLN A 211 6.75 8.47 -0.98
C GLN A 211 5.64 7.68 -0.28
N GLN A 212 5.98 6.85 0.69
CA GLN A 212 4.99 6.16 1.51
C GLN A 212 4.08 7.16 2.22
N ALA A 213 4.63 8.21 2.83
CA ALA A 213 3.81 9.20 3.53
C ALA A 213 2.79 9.86 2.58
N ILE A 214 3.22 10.18 1.36
CA ILE A 214 2.36 10.70 0.28
C ILE A 214 1.27 9.68 -0.09
N ASP A 215 1.65 8.40 -0.23
CA ASP A 215 0.72 7.32 -0.55
C ASP A 215 -0.33 7.11 0.53
N ALA A 216 0.06 7.20 1.81
CA ALA A 216 -0.83 7.12 2.96
C ALA A 216 -1.78 8.32 3.01
N THR A 217 -1.29 9.54 2.81
CA THR A 217 -2.13 10.74 2.71
C THR A 217 -3.15 10.63 1.59
N ASN A 218 -2.73 10.21 0.39
CA ASN A 218 -3.65 10.03 -0.73
C ASN A 218 -4.69 8.94 -0.46
N THR A 219 -4.33 7.88 0.27
CA THR A 219 -5.28 6.84 0.70
C THR A 219 -6.30 7.40 1.68
N ALA A 220 -5.88 8.24 2.64
CA ALA A 220 -6.78 8.93 3.54
C ALA A 220 -7.75 9.85 2.77
N TYR A 221 -7.24 10.61 1.79
CA TYR A 221 -8.08 11.46 0.93
C TYR A 221 -9.09 10.65 0.11
N LEU A 222 -8.67 9.51 -0.45
CA LEU A 222 -9.57 8.57 -1.16
C LEU A 222 -10.68 8.08 -0.23
N ASN A 223 -10.32 7.59 0.96
CA ASN A 223 -11.27 7.09 1.96
C ASN A 223 -12.26 8.20 2.40
N SER A 224 -11.82 9.46 2.46
CA SER A 224 -12.64 10.62 2.85
C SER A 224 -13.34 11.34 1.69
N ARG A 225 -13.27 10.81 0.46
CA ARG A 225 -13.84 11.46 -0.75
C ARG A 225 -13.33 12.88 -0.99
N ILE A 226 -12.13 13.17 -0.52
CA ILE A 226 -11.42 14.41 -0.82
C ILE A 226 -10.86 14.28 -2.25
N ARG A 227 -11.06 15.30 -3.09
CA ARG A 227 -10.69 15.27 -4.51
C ARG A 227 -9.19 15.47 -4.73
N GLN A 228 -8.55 16.26 -3.89
CA GLN A 228 -7.15 16.65 -3.99
C GLN A 228 -6.23 15.43 -3.90
N ARG A 229 -5.12 15.44 -4.64
CA ARG A 229 -4.05 14.43 -4.56
C ARG A 229 -2.72 15.12 -4.35
N VAL A 230 -1.95 14.59 -3.41
CA VAL A 230 -0.59 15.04 -3.14
C VAL A 230 0.36 14.30 -4.06
N ARG A 231 1.31 15.02 -4.67
CA ARG A 231 2.35 14.46 -5.51
C ARG A 231 3.71 14.96 -5.05
N MET A 232 4.63 14.03 -4.79
CA MET A 232 6.01 14.37 -4.53
C MET A 232 6.70 14.75 -5.84
N VAL A 233 7.12 16.00 -5.96
CA VAL A 233 7.83 16.50 -7.16
C VAL A 233 9.33 16.58 -6.94
N HIS A 234 9.79 16.66 -5.70
CA HIS A 234 11.20 16.69 -5.35
C HIS A 234 11.46 16.16 -3.94
N THR A 235 12.69 15.67 -3.72
CA THR A 235 13.16 15.16 -2.43
C THR A 235 14.63 15.50 -2.22
N GLN A 236 15.03 15.93 -1.02
CA GLN A 236 16.44 16.20 -0.70
C GLN A 236 16.74 16.16 0.81
#